data_AF-A0A7C9CEM1-F1
#
_entry.id   AF-A0A7C9CEM1-F1
#
_cell.length_a   1.000
_cell.length_b   1.000
_cell.length_c   1.000
_cell.angle_alpha   90.00
_cell.angle_beta   90.00
_cell.angle_gamma   90.00
#
_symmetry.space_group_name_H-M   'P 1'
#
loop_
_entity.id
_entity.type
_entity.pdbx_description
1 polymer ?
#
loop_
_entity_poly.entity_id
_entity_poly.type
_entity_poly.pdbx_seq_one_letter_code
_entity_poly.pdbx_strand_id
1 'polypeptide(L)'
;EVLNGDCRLDQALVRDKRWSNFELLCISKPRSKLPLGFGGKALIWLVDALKHRNEGCPDFIIIDCPAGIDAGFITAITPANEAVLVTTPDITSLRDADRVTGLLECDGIKDIKMIVNRVRTDMIKGEDMMSVLDVQEM
;
A
#
# COMPACT_ATOMS: atom_id res chain seq x y z
N GLU A 1 7.73 3.45 18.44
CA GLU A 1 7.17 4.34 19.48
C GLU A 1 5.75 3.92 19.85
N VAL A 2 4.72 4.11 19.01
CA VAL A 2 3.35 3.62 19.32
C VAL A 2 3.31 2.10 19.57
N LEU A 3 3.87 1.31 18.66
CA LEU A 3 3.93 -0.15 18.79
C LEU A 3 4.78 -0.65 19.97
N ASN A 4 5.64 0.21 20.52
CA ASN A 4 6.45 -0.09 21.70
C ASN A 4 5.81 0.42 23.00
N GLY A 5 4.71 1.18 22.91
CA GLY A 5 4.07 1.86 24.05
C GLY A 5 4.73 3.18 24.48
N ASP A 6 5.66 3.72 23.69
CA ASP A 6 6.40 4.95 24.03
C ASP A 6 5.53 6.21 23.90
N CYS A 7 4.48 6.17 23.08
CA CYS A 7 3.55 7.28 22.87
C CYS A 7 2.14 6.80 22.51
N ARG A 8 1.15 7.67 22.71
CA ARG A 8 -0.24 7.41 22.28
C ARG A 8 -0.37 7.56 20.76
N LEU A 9 -1.32 6.84 20.16
CA LEU A 9 -1.59 6.91 18.72
C LEU A 9 -1.85 8.34 18.23
N ASP A 10 -2.68 9.11 18.95
CA ASP A 10 -2.99 10.51 18.59
C ASP A 10 -1.77 11.45 18.64
N GLN A 11 -0.74 11.11 19.41
CA GLN A 11 0.49 11.89 19.47
C GLN A 11 1.43 11.61 18.29
N ALA A 12 1.31 10.42 17.70
CA ALA A 12 2.12 10.00 16.56
C ALA A 12 1.52 10.41 15.21
N LEU A 13 0.21 10.71 15.18
CA LEU A 13 -0.48 11.17 13.98
C LEU A 13 -0.14 12.62 13.68
N VAL A 14 0.33 12.87 12.46
CA VAL A 14 0.68 14.20 11.97
C VAL A 14 -0.40 14.68 11.01
N ARG A 15 -1.14 15.72 11.40
CA ARG A 15 -2.12 16.38 10.51
C ARG A 15 -1.42 17.21 9.45
N ASP A 16 -1.87 17.11 8.21
CA ASP A 16 -1.43 18.01 7.16
C ASP A 16 -1.97 19.43 7.41
N LYS A 17 -1.16 20.44 7.07
CA LYS A 17 -1.50 21.85 7.34
C LYS A 17 -2.58 22.40 6.43
N ARG A 18 -2.74 21.82 5.23
CA ARG A 18 -3.67 22.25 4.19
C ARG A 18 -4.98 21.49 4.27
N TRP A 19 -4.93 20.24 4.71
CA TRP A 19 -6.06 19.32 4.74
C TRP A 19 -6.32 18.81 6.15
N SER A 20 -7.36 19.32 6.80
CA SER A 20 -7.69 18.97 8.19
C SER A 20 -8.15 17.52 8.37
N ASN A 21 -8.57 16.87 7.28
CA ASN A 21 -9.02 15.48 7.21
C ASN A 21 -7.92 14.51 6.73
N PHE A 22 -6.68 14.96 6.63
CA PHE A 22 -5.56 14.13 6.22
C PHE A 22 -4.53 14.04 7.35
N GLU A 23 -4.31 12.81 7.82
CA GLU A 23 -3.35 12.48 8.86
C GLU A 23 -2.33 11.48 8.32
N LEU A 24 -1.06 11.69 8.66
CA LEU A 24 0.05 10.81 8.31
C LEU A 24 0.57 10.11 9.57
N LEU A 25 0.75 8.81 9.48
CA LEU A 25 1.44 8.02 10.50
C LEU A 25 2.72 7.42 9.91
N CYS A 26 3.87 7.85 10.43
CA CYS A 26 5.17 7.33 10.00
C CYS A 26 5.49 6.02 10.73
N ILE A 27 5.70 4.94 9.98
CA ILE A 27 6.14 3.65 10.52
C ILE A 27 7.63 3.49 10.23
N SER A 28 8.45 3.53 11.28
CA SER A 28 9.89 3.25 11.16
C SER A 28 10.16 1.74 11.24
N LYS A 29 11.11 1.24 10.45
CA LYS A 29 11.68 -0.10 10.66
C LYS A 29 12.18 -0.20 12.12
N PRO A 30 11.76 -1.22 12.89
CA PRO A 30 12.22 -1.35 14.26
C PRO A 30 13.75 -1.44 14.30
N ARG A 31 14.39 -0.62 15.14
CA ARG A 31 15.85 -0.63 15.34
C ARG A 31 16.34 -1.94 15.96
N SER A 32 15.47 -2.64 16.69
CA SER A 32 15.74 -3.94 17.29
C SER A 32 15.34 -5.08 16.34
N LYS A 33 16.07 -6.20 16.42
CA LYS A 33 15.75 -7.48 15.78
C LYS A 33 14.44 -8.07 16.35
N LEU A 34 13.31 -7.38 16.25
CA LEU A 34 12.03 -8.03 16.47
C LEU A 34 11.84 -9.06 15.36
N PRO A 35 11.47 -10.32 15.69
CA PRO A 35 11.24 -11.35 14.68
C PRO A 35 10.19 -10.87 13.68
N LEU A 36 10.45 -11.09 12.38
CA LEU A 36 9.58 -10.69 11.27
C LEU A 36 8.12 -11.13 11.44
N GLY A 37 7.84 -12.12 12.29
CA GLY A 37 6.48 -12.57 12.62
C GLY A 37 5.63 -11.61 13.47
N PHE A 38 6.20 -10.53 14.01
CA PHE A 38 5.45 -9.54 14.80
C PHE A 38 4.86 -8.39 13.95
N GLY A 39 5.24 -8.27 12.67
CA GLY A 39 4.84 -7.16 11.82
C GLY A 39 3.34 -7.15 11.50
N GLY A 40 2.83 -8.22 10.89
CA GLY A 40 1.45 -8.26 10.38
C GLY A 40 0.39 -8.08 11.47
N LYS A 41 0.54 -8.79 12.60
CA LYS A 41 -0.37 -8.63 13.75
C LYS A 41 -0.32 -7.23 14.36
N ALA A 42 0.88 -6.63 14.45
CA ALA A 42 1.02 -5.27 14.95
C ALA A 42 0.37 -4.26 14.00
N LEU A 43 0.49 -4.47 12.69
CA LEU A 43 -0.14 -3.61 11.68
C LEU A 43 -1.66 -3.77 11.67
N ILE A 44 -2.19 -4.99 11.82
CA ILE A 44 -3.63 -5.25 12.04
C ILE A 44 -4.12 -4.48 13.26
N TRP A 45 -3.46 -4.66 14.41
CA TRP A 45 -3.84 -3.96 15.63
C TRP A 45 -3.82 -2.44 15.46
N LEU A 46 -2.82 -1.91 14.75
CA LEU A 46 -2.71 -0.48 14.47
C LEU A 46 -3.86 0.03 13.60
N VAL A 47 -4.18 -0.69 12.52
CA VAL A 47 -5.30 -0.37 11.63
C VAL A 47 -6.63 -0.45 12.38
N ASP A 48 -6.83 -1.47 13.21
CA ASP A 48 -8.03 -1.60 14.04
C ASP A 48 -8.11 -0.48 15.08
N ALA A 49 -7.00 -0.10 15.70
CA ALA A 49 -6.95 1.02 16.63
C ALA A 49 -7.32 2.34 15.95
N LEU A 50 -6.85 2.58 14.70
CA LEU A 50 -7.22 3.75 13.90
C LEU A 50 -8.72 3.78 13.57
N LYS A 51 -9.30 2.63 13.20
CA LYS A 51 -10.75 2.50 12.89
C LYS A 51 -11.65 2.77 14.10
N HIS A 52 -11.21 2.42 15.32
CA HIS A 52 -12.02 2.55 16.53
C HIS A 52 -11.73 3.83 17.33
N ARG A 53 -11.06 4.83 16.73
CA ARG A 53 -10.85 6.13 17.37
C ARG A 53 -12.19 6.84 17.59
N ASN A 54 -12.39 7.39 18.78
CA ASN A 54 -13.61 8.13 19.14
C ASN A 54 -13.76 9.44 18.34
N GLU A 55 -12.63 10.10 18.03
CA GLU A 55 -12.58 11.34 17.25
C GLU A 55 -11.63 11.15 16.07
N GLY A 56 -11.99 11.66 14.90
CA GLY A 56 -11.15 11.57 13.70
C GLY A 56 -11.01 10.15 13.16
N CYS A 57 -12.05 9.31 13.31
CA CYS A 57 -12.11 8.02 12.64
C CYS A 57 -12.01 8.24 11.12
N PRO A 58 -11.03 7.62 10.43
CA PRO A 58 -10.85 7.83 9.01
C PRO A 58 -11.83 6.98 8.20
N ASP A 59 -12.37 7.57 7.12
CA ASP A 59 -13.12 6.81 6.12
C ASP A 59 -12.20 5.86 5.33
N PHE A 60 -10.94 6.27 5.13
CA PHE A 60 -9.93 5.52 4.39
C PHE A 60 -8.60 5.50 5.12
N ILE A 61 -7.96 4.32 5.14
CA ILE A 61 -6.59 4.15 5.61
C ILE A 61 -5.76 3.68 4.41
N ILE A 62 -4.84 4.54 3.96
CA ILE A 62 -3.94 4.22 2.84
C ILE A 62 -2.63 3.71 3.43
N ILE A 63 -2.25 2.50 3.05
CA ILE A 63 -0.99 1.88 3.47
C ILE A 63 -0.02 1.94 2.29
N ASP A 64 1.07 2.68 2.45
CA ASP A 64 2.15 2.70 1.47
C ASP A 64 2.94 1.38 1.56
N CYS A 65 2.74 0.52 0.55
CA CYS A 65 3.32 -0.81 0.49
C CYS A 65 4.70 -0.74 -0.19
N PRO A 66 5.75 -1.39 0.37
CA PRO A 66 7.05 -1.44 -0.29
C PRO A 66 6.95 -2.16 -1.64
N ALA A 67 7.80 -1.76 -2.59
CA ALA A 67 7.94 -2.49 -3.85
C ALA A 67 8.51 -3.90 -3.63
N GLY A 68 8.19 -4.81 -4.56
CA GLY A 68 8.63 -6.21 -4.51
C GLY A 68 7.63 -7.13 -3.80
N ILE A 69 7.99 -8.41 -3.68
CA ILE A 69 7.14 -9.48 -3.12
C ILE A 69 7.74 -10.11 -1.85
N ASP A 70 8.58 -9.34 -1.16
CA ASP A 70 9.32 -9.80 0.02
C ASP A 70 8.44 -9.86 1.28
N ALA A 71 9.02 -10.27 2.41
CA ALA A 71 8.34 -10.30 3.70
C ALA A 71 7.74 -8.94 4.13
N GLY A 72 8.29 -7.82 3.64
CA GLY A 72 7.74 -6.49 3.85
C GLY A 72 6.41 -6.27 3.13
N PHE A 73 6.27 -6.78 1.91
CA PHE A 73 5.04 -6.76 1.12
C PHE A 73 3.93 -7.53 1.84
N ILE A 74 4.21 -8.78 2.22
CA ILE A 74 3.24 -9.63 2.96
C ILE A 74 2.77 -8.95 4.25
N THR A 75 3.69 -8.35 4.99
CA THR A 75 3.35 -7.62 6.23
C THR A 75 2.43 -6.42 5.95
N ALA A 76 2.71 -5.65 4.89
CA ALA A 76 1.96 -4.44 4.55
C ALA A 76 0.54 -4.74 4.05
N ILE A 77 0.35 -5.85 3.31
CA ILE A 77 -0.97 -6.24 2.79
C ILE A 77 -1.83 -6.96 3.83
N THR A 78 -1.25 -7.47 4.92
CA THR A 78 -1.97 -8.26 5.94
C THR A 78 -3.28 -7.62 6.45
N PRO A 79 -3.36 -6.30 6.75
CA PRO A 79 -4.60 -5.67 7.21
C PRO A 79 -5.47 -5.11 6.06
N ALA A 80 -5.03 -5.23 4.81
CA ALA A 80 -5.69 -4.61 3.67
C ALA A 80 -6.94 -5.37 3.24
N ASN A 81 -7.96 -4.62 2.83
CA ASN A 81 -9.22 -5.12 2.27
C ASN A 81 -9.29 -4.94 0.75
N GLU A 82 -8.65 -3.88 0.24
CA GLU A 82 -8.53 -3.53 -1.17
C GLU A 82 -7.06 -3.25 -1.49
N ALA A 83 -6.67 -3.47 -2.75
CA ALA A 83 -5.35 -3.13 -3.23
C ALA A 83 -5.42 -2.23 -4.46
N VAL A 84 -4.52 -1.26 -4.53
CA VAL A 84 -4.30 -0.43 -5.72
C VAL A 84 -2.90 -0.71 -6.24
N LEU A 85 -2.83 -1.40 -7.37
CA LEU A 85 -1.57 -1.77 -8.02
C LEU A 85 -1.16 -0.68 -9.01
N VAL A 86 -0.01 -0.07 -8.76
CA VAL A 86 0.53 0.99 -9.63
C VAL A 86 1.59 0.39 -10.54
N THR A 87 1.39 0.47 -11.85
CA THR A 87 2.33 -0.04 -12.86
C THR A 87 2.65 1.02 -13.92
N THR A 88 3.63 0.74 -14.78
CA THR A 88 3.95 1.58 -15.95
C THR A 88 3.57 0.83 -17.24
N PRO A 89 3.35 1.53 -18.37
CA PRO A 89 2.98 0.89 -19.64
C PRO A 89 4.18 0.22 -20.34
N ASP A 90 4.92 -0.57 -19.57
CA ASP A 90 6.07 -1.35 -20.00
C ASP A 90 5.78 -2.83 -19.76
N ILE A 91 6.12 -3.69 -20.71
CA ILE A 91 5.82 -5.13 -20.68
C ILE A 91 6.38 -5.81 -19.43
N THR A 92 7.55 -5.40 -18.95
CA THR A 92 8.16 -5.99 -17.75
C THR A 92 7.38 -5.59 -16.49
N SER A 93 6.98 -4.32 -16.40
CA SER A 93 6.17 -3.82 -15.29
C SER A 93 4.77 -4.46 -15.24
N LEU A 94 4.16 -4.70 -16.39
CA LEU A 94 2.86 -5.36 -16.49
C LEU A 94 2.91 -6.84 -16.09
N ARG A 95 3.97 -7.56 -16.48
CA ARG A 95 4.17 -8.95 -16.06
C ARG A 95 4.41 -9.08 -14.55
N ASP A 96 5.16 -8.16 -13.97
CA ASP A 96 5.35 -8.14 -12.52
C ASP A 96 4.04 -7.74 -11.80
N ALA A 97 3.26 -6.84 -12.39
CA ALA A 97 1.94 -6.50 -11.88
C ALA A 97 1.00 -7.72 -11.86
N ASP A 98 0.94 -8.51 -12.94
CA ASP A 98 0.15 -9.74 -13.01
C ASP A 98 0.52 -10.75 -11.91
N ARG A 99 1.83 -10.94 -11.67
CA ARG A 99 2.31 -11.78 -10.55
C ARG A 99 1.86 -11.28 -9.19
N VAL A 100 1.94 -9.96 -8.97
CA VAL A 100 1.51 -9.34 -7.71
C VAL A 100 0.00 -9.48 -7.52
N THR A 101 -0.79 -9.34 -8.58
CA THR A 101 -2.24 -9.59 -8.55
C THR A 101 -2.54 -11.01 -8.06
N GLY A 102 -1.89 -12.04 -8.63
CA GLY A 102 -2.08 -13.42 -8.19
C GLY A 102 -1.70 -13.66 -6.72
N LEU A 103 -0.67 -12.97 -6.21
CA LEU A 103 -0.28 -13.03 -4.79
C LEU A 103 -1.33 -12.36 -3.88
N LEU A 104 -1.85 -11.20 -4.27
CA LEU A 104 -2.91 -10.50 -3.53
C LEU A 104 -4.18 -11.36 -3.45
N GLU A 105 -4.55 -12.02 -4.54
CA GLU A 105 -5.69 -12.94 -4.58
C GLU A 105 -5.50 -14.14 -3.65
N CYS A 106 -4.29 -14.71 -3.62
CA CYS A 106 -3.92 -15.82 -2.74
C CYS A 106 -4.02 -15.45 -1.25
N ASP A 107 -3.71 -14.19 -0.91
CA ASP A 107 -3.85 -13.64 0.45
C ASP A 107 -5.30 -13.16 0.75
N GLY A 108 -6.23 -13.34 -0.20
CA GLY A 108 -7.66 -13.10 -0.01
C GLY A 108 -8.12 -11.69 -0.37
N ILE A 109 -7.25 -10.84 -0.90
CA ILE A 109 -7.59 -9.50 -1.38
C ILE A 109 -8.14 -9.63 -2.80
N LYS A 110 -9.46 -9.48 -2.94
CA LYS A 110 -10.16 -9.66 -4.23
C LYS A 110 -10.48 -8.36 -4.96
N ASP A 111 -10.64 -7.27 -4.22
CA ASP A 111 -10.84 -5.96 -4.82
C ASP A 111 -9.47 -5.34 -5.13
N ILE A 112 -8.97 -5.65 -6.33
CA ILE A 112 -7.69 -5.17 -6.84
C ILE A 112 -7.98 -4.21 -7.99
N LYS A 113 -7.53 -2.97 -7.84
CA LYS A 113 -7.65 -1.91 -8.85
C LYS A 113 -6.25 -1.64 -9.44
N MET A 114 -6.14 -1.42 -10.74
CA MET A 114 -4.86 -1.10 -11.39
C MET A 114 -4.82 0.37 -11.83
N ILE A 115 -3.68 1.02 -11.58
CA ILE A 115 -3.37 2.36 -12.07
C ILE A 115 -2.14 2.25 -12.98
N VAL A 116 -2.33 2.57 -14.26
CA VAL A 116 -1.22 2.76 -15.20
C VAL A 116 -0.69 4.18 -15.05
N ASN A 117 0.51 4.32 -14.52
CA ASN A 117 1.15 5.59 -14.24
C ASN A 117 2.28 5.88 -15.27
N ARG A 118 2.67 7.15 -15.37
CA ARG A 118 3.74 7.63 -16.29
C ARG A 118 3.49 7.31 -17.77
N VAL A 119 2.23 7.34 -18.19
CA VAL A 119 1.85 7.14 -19.60
C VAL A 119 2.39 8.28 -20.45
N ARG A 120 3.17 7.93 -21.49
CA ARG A 120 3.77 8.89 -22.44
C ARG A 120 3.32 8.58 -23.86
N THR A 121 2.50 9.46 -24.43
CA THR A 121 1.85 9.25 -25.74
C THR A 121 2.83 9.21 -26.91
N ASP A 122 3.95 9.92 -26.81
CA ASP A 122 5.03 9.93 -27.80
C ASP A 122 5.72 8.56 -27.90
N MET A 123 5.96 7.89 -26.77
CA MET A 123 6.54 6.55 -26.74
C MET A 123 5.57 5.45 -27.16
N ILE A 124 4.27 5.62 -26.89
CA ILE A 124 3.25 4.69 -27.39
C ILE A 124 3.22 4.72 -28.92
N LYS A 125 3.28 5.92 -29.52
CA LYS A 125 3.35 6.05 -30.99
C LYS A 125 4.65 5.50 -31.59
N GLY A 126 5.72 5.49 -30.81
CA GLY A 126 7.00 4.92 -31.18
C GLY A 126 7.11 3.40 -30.95
N GLU A 127 6.05 2.73 -30.48
CA GLU A 127 6.02 1.31 -30.09
C GLU A 127 6.97 0.93 -28.93
N ASP A 128 7.56 1.91 -28.24
CA ASP A 128 8.41 1.70 -27.06
C ASP A 128 7.58 1.46 -25.77
N MET A 129 6.29 1.80 -25.78
CA MET A 129 5.35 1.60 -24.67
C MET A 129 4.03 1.02 -25.16
N MET A 130 3.38 0.20 -24.33
CA MET A 130 2.06 -0.32 -24.62
C MET A 130 0.98 0.76 -24.52
N SER A 131 -0.05 0.67 -25.35
CA SER A 131 -1.20 1.56 -25.21
C SER A 131 -2.06 1.15 -24.01
N VAL A 132 -2.86 2.09 -23.50
CA VAL A 132 -3.79 1.81 -22.40
C VAL A 132 -4.83 0.76 -22.78
N LEU A 133 -5.21 0.68 -24.07
CA LEU A 133 -6.14 -0.33 -24.58
C LEU A 133 -5.52 -1.72 -24.51
N ASP A 134 -4.26 -1.86 -24.94
CA ASP A 134 -3.56 -3.15 -24.89
C ASP A 134 -3.39 -3.64 -23.44
N VAL A 135 -3.24 -2.72 -22.48
CA VAL A 135 -3.20 -3.06 -21.04
C VAL A 135 -4.57 -3.53 -20.53
N GLN A 136 -5.67 -2.99 -21.05
CA GLN A 136 -7.03 -3.38 -20.66
C GLN A 136 -7.46 -4.74 -21.21
N GLU A 137 -6.85 -5.18 -22.31
CA GLU A 137 -7.14 -6.48 -22.96
C GLU A 137 -6.30 -7.65 -22.41
N MET A 138 -5.29 -7.37 -21.58
CA MET A 138 -4.51 -8.39 -20.84
C MET A 138 -5.24 -8.88 -19.60
#